data_AF-A0A2U8DPI8-F1
#
_entry.id   AF-A0A2U8DPI8-F1
#
_cell.length_a   1.000
_cell.length_b   1.000
_cell.length_c   1.000
_cell.angle_alpha   90.00
_cell.angle_beta   90.00
_cell.angle_gamma   90.00
#
_symmetry.space_group_name_H-M   'P 1'
#
loop_
_entity.id
_entity.type
_entity.pdbx_description
1 polymer ?
#
loop_
_entity_poly.entity_id
_entity_poly.type
_entity_poly.pdbx_seq_one_letter_code
_entity_poly.pdbx_strand_id
1 'polypeptide(L)'
;MSSTQYSPVSQSDTSFGNPRQKTWAVFHNVYGWALELQTTSFLEAQAYAKDIIYRGGMFGGPDRIMVCEIVPIDIVITPTV
;
A
#
# COMPACT_ATOMS: atom_id res chain seq x y z
N MET A 1 -33.85 -4.02 2.05
CA MET A 1 -32.36 -3.98 2.06
C MET A 1 -31.96 -2.71 2.77
N SER A 2 -31.44 -2.79 4.00
CA SER A 2 -30.95 -1.61 4.70
C SER A 2 -29.66 -1.14 4.03
N SER A 3 -29.65 0.09 3.50
CA SER A 3 -28.45 0.73 3.01
C SER A 3 -27.55 1.07 4.20
N THR A 4 -26.41 0.40 4.34
CA THR A 4 -25.41 0.75 5.34
C THR A 4 -24.89 2.16 5.05
N GLN A 5 -25.16 3.10 5.96
CA GLN A 5 -24.60 4.45 5.90
C GLN A 5 -23.39 4.54 6.81
N TYR A 6 -22.29 5.07 6.28
CA TYR A 6 -21.05 5.30 6.99
C TYR A 6 -20.98 6.76 7.45
N SER A 7 -20.58 6.99 8.70
CA SER A 7 -20.34 8.32 9.24
C SER A 7 -18.93 8.41 9.86
N PRO A 8 -18.17 9.49 9.60
CA PRO A 8 -16.82 9.65 10.14
C PRO A 8 -16.85 9.85 11.67
N VAL A 9 -15.90 9.22 12.37
CA VAL A 9 -15.89 9.09 13.84
C VAL A 9 -15.37 10.34 14.57
N SER A 10 -14.66 11.26 13.92
CA SER A 10 -14.26 12.52 14.55
C SER A 10 -14.02 13.65 13.55
N GLN A 11 -14.49 14.86 13.91
CA GLN A 11 -14.17 16.16 13.29
C GLN A 11 -13.09 16.92 14.10
N SER A 12 -12.29 16.21 14.90
CA SER A 12 -11.32 16.84 15.79
C SER A 12 -9.90 16.42 15.42
N ASP A 13 -9.18 17.35 14.79
CA ASP A 13 -7.76 17.34 14.39
C ASP A 13 -6.77 17.10 15.55
N THR A 14 -6.87 15.96 16.25
CA THR A 14 -6.04 15.71 17.42
C THR A 14 -5.40 14.33 17.35
N SER A 15 -4.35 14.25 16.52
CA SER A 15 -3.14 13.38 16.61
C SER A 15 -2.45 13.17 15.24
N PHE A 16 -2.96 13.77 14.16
CA PHE A 16 -2.41 13.70 12.80
C PHE A 16 -1.31 14.74 12.49
N GLY A 17 -0.68 15.35 13.51
CA GLY A 17 0.25 16.48 13.36
C GLY A 17 1.68 16.15 12.93
N ASN A 18 2.01 14.89 12.65
CA ASN A 18 3.27 14.52 12.01
C ASN A 18 2.99 14.21 10.53
N PRO A 19 3.84 14.62 9.58
CA PRO A 19 3.71 14.15 8.21
C PRO A 19 3.76 12.62 8.27
N ARG A 20 2.62 11.96 8.02
CA ARG A 20 2.54 10.50 8.03
C ARG A 20 3.57 10.02 7.01
N GLN A 21 4.54 9.24 7.47
CA GLN A 21 5.70 8.89 6.66
C GLN A 21 5.19 8.17 5.41
N LYS A 22 5.46 8.77 4.24
CA LYS A 22 5.12 8.15 2.96
C LYS A 22 5.75 6.76 2.92
N THR A 23 4.95 5.76 2.56
CA THR A 23 5.44 4.39 2.41
C THR A 23 5.28 3.94 0.97
N TRP A 24 6.13 3.01 0.58
CA TRP A 24 6.19 2.40 -0.73
C TRP A 24 6.05 0.90 -0.55
N ALA A 25 5.26 0.29 -1.42
CA ALA A 25 5.07 -1.15 -1.45
C ALA A 25 5.45 -1.72 -2.81
N VAL A 26 6.11 -2.87 -2.80
CA VAL A 26 6.32 -3.70 -4.00
C VAL A 26 5.40 -4.89 -3.92
N PHE A 27 4.52 -5.02 -4.91
CA PHE A 27 3.67 -6.18 -5.09
C PHE A 27 4.20 -7.04 -6.23
N HIS A 28 4.15 -8.36 -6.06
CA HIS A 28 4.59 -9.33 -7.05
C HIS A 28 3.51 -10.39 -7.29
N ASN A 29 3.24 -10.68 -8.56
CA ASN A 29 2.25 -11.66 -8.99
C ASN A 29 2.90 -12.99 -9.39
N VAL A 30 3.24 -13.81 -8.39
CA VAL A 30 3.76 -15.18 -8.58
C VAL A 30 2.59 -16.15 -8.74
N TYR A 31 1.77 -16.29 -7.69
CA TYR A 31 0.55 -17.12 -7.67
C TYR A 31 -0.71 -16.29 -7.40
N GLY A 32 -0.60 -14.98 -7.56
CA GLY A 32 -1.52 -13.95 -7.08
C GLY A 32 -0.73 -12.73 -6.60
N TRP A 33 -1.39 -11.58 -6.50
CA TRP A 33 -0.76 -10.35 -6.01
C TRP A 33 -0.45 -10.45 -4.52
N ALA A 34 0.84 -10.48 -4.17
CA ALA A 34 1.32 -10.49 -2.81
C ALA A 34 2.23 -9.28 -2.54
N LEU A 35 2.21 -8.79 -1.30
CA LEU A 35 3.15 -7.77 -0.83
C LEU A 35 4.49 -8.43 -0.53
N GLU A 36 5.55 -8.03 -1.23
CA GLU A 36 6.91 -8.54 -1.03
C GLU A 36 7.75 -7.60 -0.15
N LEU A 37 7.57 -6.28 -0.34
CA LEU A 37 8.31 -5.27 0.38
C LEU A 37 7.41 -4.10 0.74
N GLN A 38 7.52 -3.61 1.97
CA GLN A 38 7.00 -2.32 2.42
C GLN A 38 8.15 -1.52 3.05
N THR A 39 8.37 -0.31 2.57
CA THR A 39 9.49 0.55 3.02
C THR A 39 9.09 2.02 3.00
N THR A 40 9.83 2.85 3.72
CA THR A 40 9.71 4.32 3.67
C THR A 40 10.60 4.94 2.59
N SER A 41 11.42 4.14 1.91
CA SER A 41 12.38 4.57 0.89
C SER A 41 11.95 4.16 -0.52
N PHE A 42 11.69 5.15 -1.38
CA PHE A 42 11.40 4.88 -2.79
C PHE A 42 12.57 4.17 -3.49
N LEU A 43 13.81 4.55 -3.16
CA LEU A 43 15.01 3.96 -3.79
C LEU A 43 15.13 2.48 -3.46
N GLU A 44 14.78 2.08 -2.23
CA GLU A 44 14.77 0.69 -1.82
C GLU A 44 13.67 -0.10 -2.53
N ALA A 45 12.44 0.43 -2.58
CA ALA A 45 11.34 -0.19 -3.31
C ALA A 45 11.67 -0.35 -4.81
N GLN A 46 12.27 0.67 -5.43
CA GLN A 46 12.70 0.62 -6.82
C GLN A 46 13.82 -0.40 -7.03
N ALA A 47 14.83 -0.43 -6.16
CA ALA A 47 15.94 -1.38 -6.26
C ALA A 47 15.46 -2.82 -6.13
N TYR A 48 14.54 -3.08 -5.19
CA TYR A 48 13.94 -4.40 -4.99
C TYR A 48 13.12 -4.84 -6.20
N ALA A 49 12.25 -3.96 -6.74
CA ALA A 49 11.49 -4.28 -7.96
C ALA A 49 12.41 -4.59 -9.15
N LYS A 50 13.51 -3.84 -9.32
CA LYS A 50 14.51 -4.11 -10.36
C LYS A 50 15.19 -5.47 -10.16
N ASP A 51 15.53 -5.83 -8.93
CA ASP A 51 16.15 -7.11 -8.61
C ASP A 51 15.24 -8.29 -8.99
N ILE A 52 13.93 -8.22 -8.70
CA ILE A 52 12.97 -9.24 -9.16
C ILE A 52 12.97 -9.36 -10.69
N ILE A 53 12.93 -8.23 -11.41
CA ILE A 53 12.96 -8.22 -12.88
C ILE A 53 14.26 -8.84 -13.41
N TYR A 54 15.41 -8.50 -12.82
CA TYR A 54 16.72 -8.96 -13.27
C TYR A 54 17.01 -10.42 -12.93
N ARG A 55 16.49 -10.94 -11.81
CA ARG A 55 16.54 -12.39 -11.51
C ARG A 55 15.79 -13.21 -12.56
N GLY A 56 14.79 -12.62 -13.21
CA GLY A 56 14.04 -13.23 -14.30
C GLY A 56 13.21 -14.44 -13.87
N GLY A 57 12.94 -15.34 -14.82
CA GLY A 57 12.09 -16.51 -14.61
C GLY A 57 10.63 -16.29 -14.96
N MET A 58 9.81 -17.34 -14.80
CA MET A 58 8.41 -17.39 -15.24
C MET A 58 7.53 -16.26 -14.65
N PHE A 59 7.94 -15.70 -13.51
CA PHE A 59 7.20 -14.67 -12.78
C PHE A 59 7.92 -13.32 -12.71
N GLY A 60 9.10 -13.16 -13.32
CA GLY A 60 9.92 -11.94 -13.25
C GLY A 60 9.57 -10.85 -14.27
N GLY A 61 8.41 -10.92 -14.92
CA GLY A 61 8.00 -9.95 -15.93
C GLY A 61 7.62 -8.59 -15.33
N PRO A 62 7.85 -7.47 -16.04
CA PRO A 62 7.49 -6.13 -15.56
C PRO A 62 5.97 -5.94 -15.39
N ASP A 63 5.17 -6.73 -16.11
CA ASP A 63 3.71 -6.81 -15.98
C ASP A 63 3.24 -7.49 -14.68
N ARG A 64 4.17 -8.15 -13.96
CA ARG A 64 3.89 -8.90 -12.74
C ARG A 64 4.33 -8.18 -11.48
N ILE A 65 4.89 -6.99 -11.60
CA ILE A 65 5.50 -6.26 -10.49
C ILE A 65 4.89 -4.86 -10.46
N MET A 66 4.46 -4.42 -9.28
CA MET A 66 3.87 -3.11 -9.08
C MET A 66 4.54 -2.41 -7.91
N VAL A 67 5.01 -1.18 -8.13
CA VAL A 67 5.50 -0.30 -7.07
C VAL A 67 4.42 0.74 -6.77
N CYS A 68 3.86 0.72 -5.57
CA CYS A 68 2.79 1.61 -5.14
C CYS A 68 3.28 2.60 -4.09
N GLU A 69 2.91 3.87 -4.23
CA GLU A 69 2.92 4.80 -3.10
C GLU A 69 1.70 4.51 -2.22
N ILE A 70 1.93 4.21 -0.94
CA ILE A 70 0.88 4.06 0.06
C ILE A 70 0.78 5.37 0.82
N VAL A 71 -0.32 6.07 0.57
CA VAL A 71 -0.71 7.27 1.29
C VAL A 71 -1.78 6.89 2.30
N PRO A 72 -1.53 7.02 3.61
CA PRO A 72 -2.54 6.73 4.61
C PRO A 72 -3.70 7.71 4.48
N ILE A 73 -4.93 7.19 4.49
CA ILE A 73 -6.16 7.97 4.46
C ILE A 73 -6.53 8.35 5.90
N ASP A 74 -7.00 9.57 6.12
CA ASP A 74 -7.36 10.10 7.44
C ASP A 74 -8.75 9.67 7.93
N ILE A 75 -9.39 8.73 7.23
CA ILE A 75 -10.75 8.28 7.52
C ILE A 75 -10.68 6.99 8.33
N VAL A 76 -11.06 7.08 9.60
CA VAL A 76 -11.31 5.90 10.44
C VAL A 76 -12.75 5.43 10.18
N ILE A 77 -12.89 4.27 9.54
CA ILE A 77 -14.20 3.63 9.31
C ILE A 77 -14.40 2.61 10.44
N THR A 78 -15.34 2.89 11.37
CA THR A 78 -15.76 1.91 12.37
C THR A 78 -17.09 1.30 11.97
N PRO A 79 -17.29 -0.02 12.18
CA PRO A 79 -18.63 -0.61 12.13
C PRO A 79 -19.47 0.01 13.26
N THR A 80 -20.64 0.54 12.92
CA THR A 80 -21.65 0.94 13.90
C THR A 80 -22.31 -0.33 14.45
N VAL A 81 -22.29 -0.47 15.78
CA VAL A 81 -23.02 -1.53 16.50
C VAL A 81 -24.52 -1.28 16.41
#